data_AF-A0A2I3HM85-F1
#
_entry.id   AF-A0A2I3HM85-F1
#
_cell.length_a   1.000
_cell.length_b   1.000
_cell.length_c   1.000
_cell.angle_alpha   90.00
_cell.angle_beta   90.00
_cell.angle_gamma   90.00
#
_symmetry.space_group_name_H-M   'P 1'
#
loop_
_entity.id
_entity.type
_entity.pdbx_description
1 polymer ?
#
loop_
_entity_poly.entity_id
_entity_poly.type
_entity_poly.pdbx_seq_one_letter_code
_entity_poly.pdbx_strand_id
1 'polypeptide(L)'
;MLTLQNWLSFYEKNYVCVGRVIGRFYGEDGLPTLALTQVEAVITRGLEASKLELQEKQTFPPCNAEWSSARGSRLWCSQKSSFNSSLALASGSLKHACHRLILQFL
;
A
#
# COMPACT_ATOMS: atom_id res chain seq x y z
N MET A 1 2.18 -5.24 -8.88
CA MET A 1 3.08 -6.35 -8.48
C MET A 1 2.50 -7.25 -7.41
N LEU A 2 1.92 -6.71 -6.33
CA LEU A 2 1.30 -7.53 -5.27
C LEU A 2 0.20 -8.49 -5.77
N THR A 3 -0.59 -8.08 -6.77
CA THR A 3 -1.57 -8.97 -7.42
C THR A 3 -0.91 -10.21 -8.03
N LEU A 4 0.26 -10.08 -8.66
CA LEU A 4 0.98 -11.22 -9.22
C LEU A 4 1.50 -12.14 -8.13
N GLN A 5 1.93 -11.59 -6.99
CA GLN A 5 2.27 -12.40 -5.81
C GLN A 5 1.08 -13.19 -5.31
N ASN A 6 -0.09 -12.55 -5.20
CA ASN A 6 -1.31 -13.23 -4.75
C ASN A 6 -1.67 -14.39 -5.68
N TRP A 7 -1.53 -14.20 -7.00
CA TRP A 7 -1.70 -15.28 -7.98
C TRP A 7 -0.66 -16.38 -7.81
N LEU A 8 0.62 -16.04 -7.68
CA LEU A 8 1.70 -17.01 -7.44
C LEU A 8 1.41 -17.86 -6.18
N SER A 9 1.14 -17.19 -5.06
CA SER A 9 0.78 -17.82 -3.78
C SER A 9 -0.46 -18.71 -3.91
N PHE A 10 -1.47 -18.28 -4.68
CA PHE A 10 -2.64 -19.10 -4.97
C PHE A 10 -2.26 -20.37 -5.72
N TYR A 11 -1.47 -20.28 -6.79
CA TYR A 11 -1.11 -21.46 -7.57
C TYR A 11 -0.18 -22.41 -6.81
N GLU A 12 0.80 -21.90 -6.07
CA GLU A 12 1.69 -22.71 -5.23
C GLU A 12 0.94 -23.46 -4.13
N LYS A 13 -0.12 -22.85 -3.58
CA LYS A 13 -0.95 -23.49 -2.56
C LYS A 13 -1.88 -24.55 -3.12
N ASN A 14 -2.41 -24.34 -4.33
CA ASN A 14 -3.49 -25.16 -4.87
C ASN A 14 -3.02 -26.20 -5.91
N TYR A 15 -1.78 -26.12 -6.40
CA TYR A 15 -1.27 -26.98 -7.45
C TYR A 15 0.16 -27.45 -7.14
N VAL A 16 0.50 -28.65 -7.61
CA VAL A 16 1.85 -29.18 -7.51
C VAL A 16 2.75 -28.50 -8.54
N CYS A 17 3.87 -27.93 -8.09
CA CYS A 17 4.87 -27.35 -8.97
C CYS A 17 5.64 -28.46 -9.71
N VAL A 18 5.52 -28.51 -11.04
CA VAL A 18 6.16 -29.53 -11.88
C VAL A 18 7.46 -29.04 -12.54
N GLY A 19 7.78 -27.76 -12.41
CA GLY A 19 8.98 -27.18 -13.03
C GLY A 19 8.92 -25.67 -13.18
N ARG A 20 9.95 -25.11 -13.81
CA ARG A 20 10.08 -23.67 -14.11
C ARG A 20 10.05 -23.45 -15.61
N VAL A 21 9.47 -22.34 -16.03
CA VAL A 21 9.41 -21.95 -17.44
C VAL A 21 10.67 -21.17 -17.80
N ILE A 22 11.43 -21.68 -18.77
CA ILE A 22 12.58 -20.99 -19.36
C ILE A 22 12.09 -19.71 -20.02
N GLY A 23 12.72 -18.58 -19.71
CA GLY A 23 12.38 -17.28 -20.28
C GLY A 23 12.78 -16.12 -19.37
N ARG A 24 11.88 -15.14 -19.22
CA ARG A 24 12.20 -13.86 -18.57
C ARG A 24 12.65 -14.00 -17.12
N PHE A 25 12.18 -15.00 -16.38
CA PHE A 25 12.47 -15.15 -14.96
C PHE A 25 13.47 -16.27 -14.64
N TYR A 26 13.58 -17.29 -15.50
CA TYR A 26 14.48 -18.42 -15.33
C TYR A 26 15.25 -18.72 -16.62
N GLY A 27 16.55 -18.93 -16.52
CA GLY A 27 17.40 -19.32 -17.64
C GLY A 27 17.22 -20.79 -18.06
N GLU A 28 17.90 -21.19 -19.13
CA GLU A 28 17.97 -22.59 -19.57
C GLU A 28 18.62 -23.51 -18.52
N ASP A 29 19.46 -22.94 -17.67
CA ASP A 29 20.07 -23.59 -16.50
C ASP A 29 19.11 -23.72 -15.30
N GLY A 30 17.89 -23.20 -15.42
CA GLY A 30 16.89 -23.15 -14.35
C GLY A 30 17.19 -22.11 -13.26
N LEU A 31 18.27 -21.32 -13.41
CA LEU A 31 18.66 -20.30 -12.45
C LEU A 31 17.81 -19.04 -12.59
N PRO A 32 17.54 -18.35 -11.48
CA PRO A 32 16.83 -17.09 -11.50
C PRO A 32 17.62 -16.03 -12.28
N THR A 33 16.93 -15.27 -13.12
CA THR A 33 17.52 -14.12 -13.80
C THR A 33 17.46 -12.86 -12.93
N LEU A 34 18.22 -11.83 -13.32
CA LEU A 34 18.15 -10.51 -12.68
C LEU A 34 16.72 -9.92 -12.68
N ALA A 35 15.92 -10.23 -13.70
CA ALA A 35 14.54 -9.75 -13.79
C ALA A 35 13.67 -10.32 -12.66
N LEU A 36 13.88 -11.57 -12.26
CA LEU A 36 13.17 -12.17 -11.13
C LEU A 36 13.54 -11.45 -9.83
N THR A 37 14.83 -11.25 -9.58
CA THR A 37 15.30 -10.53 -8.39
C THR A 37 14.74 -9.11 -8.30
N GLN A 38 14.65 -8.38 -9.41
CA GLN A 38 14.06 -7.04 -9.45
C GLN A 38 12.57 -7.07 -9.10
N VAL A 39 11.83 -8.05 -9.63
CA VAL A 39 10.40 -8.24 -9.36
C VAL A 39 10.17 -8.57 -7.88
N GLU A 40 10.95 -9.48 -7.32
CA GLU A 40 10.90 -9.84 -5.91
C GLU A 40 11.16 -8.63 -5.01
N ALA A 41 12.15 -7.80 -5.34
CA ALA A 41 12.44 -6.57 -4.59
C ALA A 41 11.28 -5.55 -4.68
N VAL A 42 10.58 -5.45 -5.81
CA VAL A 42 9.37 -4.59 -5.94
C VAL A 42 8.22 -5.15 -5.10
N ILE A 43 8.04 -6.47 -5.06
CA ILE A 43 7.05 -7.14 -4.23
C ILE A 43 7.31 -6.86 -2.75
N THR A 44 8.54 -7.07 -2.27
CA THR A 44 8.90 -6.87 -0.86
C THR A 44 8.60 -5.44 -0.41
N ARG A 45 9.03 -4.45 -1.20
CA ARG A 45 8.71 -3.03 -0.94
C ARG A 45 7.21 -2.76 -0.93
N GLY A 46 6.47 -3.39 -1.84
CA GLY A 46 5.01 -3.28 -1.88
C GLY A 46 4.35 -3.81 -0.61
N LEU A 47 4.80 -4.96 -0.09
CA LEU A 47 4.27 -5.56 1.14
C LEU A 47 4.56 -4.69 2.36
N GLU A 48 5.78 -4.16 2.46
CA GLU A 48 6.16 -3.20 3.50
C GLU A 48 5.30 -1.93 3.46
N ALA A 49 5.09 -1.38 2.27
CA ALA A 49 4.24 -0.20 2.08
C ALA A 49 2.79 -0.47 2.47
N SER A 50 2.21 -1.63 2.11
CA SER A 50 0.85 -2.01 2.52
C SER A 50 0.73 -2.19 4.03
N LYS A 51 1.76 -2.73 4.69
CA LYS A 51 1.79 -2.83 6.16
C LYS A 51 1.83 -1.45 6.82
N LEU A 52 2.66 -0.55 6.30
CA LEU A 52 2.73 0.83 6.80
C LEU A 52 1.41 1.57 6.59
N GLU A 53 0.81 1.44 5.40
CA GLU A 53 -0.50 2.04 5.11
C GLU A 53 -1.59 1.55 6.07
N LEU A 54 -1.57 0.27 6.45
CA LEU A 54 -2.50 -0.26 7.44
C LEU A 54 -2.30 0.35 8.82
N GLN A 55 -1.05 0.56 9.24
CA GLN A 55 -0.72 1.24 10.50
C GLN A 55 -1.12 2.73 10.47
N GLU A 56 -0.92 3.40 9.33
CA GLU A 56 -1.36 4.77 9.13
C GLU A 56 -2.88 4.86 9.21
N LYS A 57 -3.63 3.92 8.59
CA LYS A 57 -5.10 3.85 8.67
C LYS A 57 -5.62 3.61 10.09
N GLN A 58 -4.85 2.96 10.96
CA GLN A 58 -5.19 2.84 12.38
C GLN A 58 -4.97 4.15 13.15
N THR A 59 -3.99 4.94 12.72
CA THR A 59 -3.62 6.21 13.35
C THR A 59 -4.50 7.37 12.87
N PHE A 60 -4.84 7.36 11.58
CA PHE A 60 -5.59 8.40 10.90
C PHE A 60 -6.90 7.79 10.37
N PRO A 61 -8.05 8.10 11.01
CA PRO A 61 -9.33 7.56 10.56
C PRO A 61 -9.65 8.04 9.14
N PRO A 62 -10.49 7.31 8.39
CA PRO A 62 -10.94 7.77 7.08
C PRO A 62 -11.63 9.14 7.21
N CYS A 63 -11.05 10.13 6.53
CA CYS A 63 -11.55 11.49 6.45
C CYS A 63 -12.12 11.75 5.05
N ASN A 64 -13.23 12.44 4.99
CA ASN A 64 -13.82 12.93 3.75
C ASN A 64 -13.35 14.37 3.50
N ALA A 65 -13.16 14.72 2.23
CA ALA A 65 -12.92 16.08 1.79
C ALA A 65 -14.03 16.51 0.80
N GLU A 66 -14.55 17.71 0.98
CA GLU A 66 -15.50 18.39 0.09
C GLU A 66 -14.88 19.71 -0.36
N TRP A 67 -15.10 20.12 -1.61
CA TRP A 67 -14.82 21.48 -2.06
C TRP A 67 -16.01 22.02 -2.85
N SER A 68 -16.29 23.31 -2.69
CA SER A 68 -17.18 24.05 -3.59
C SER A 68 -16.69 25.48 -3.75
N SER A 69 -17.00 26.10 -4.89
CA SER A 69 -16.62 27.50 -5.15
C SER A 69 -17.20 28.47 -4.12
N ALA A 70 -18.40 28.18 -3.59
CA ALA A 70 -19.07 29.01 -2.60
C ALA A 70 -18.57 28.82 -1.16
N ARG A 71 -18.13 27.60 -0.78
CA ARG A 71 -17.79 27.26 0.62
C ARG A 71 -16.31 26.96 0.85
N GLY A 72 -15.50 26.89 -0.22
CA GLY A 72 -14.12 26.43 -0.14
C GLY A 72 -14.03 24.94 0.22
N SER A 73 -12.85 24.53 0.73
CA SER A 73 -12.56 23.15 1.15
C SER A 73 -13.03 22.86 2.58
N ARG A 74 -13.62 21.70 2.79
CA ARG A 74 -14.03 21.16 4.09
C ARG A 74 -13.52 19.74 4.26
N LEU A 75 -12.89 19.44 5.39
CA LEU A 75 -12.46 18.11 5.79
C LEU A 75 -13.25 17.66 7.03
N TRP A 76 -13.74 16.42 7.06
CA TRP A 76 -14.34 15.83 8.26
C TRP A 76 -14.06 14.33 8.35
N CYS A 77 -13.81 13.84 9.56
CA CYS A 77 -13.54 12.41 9.80
C CYS A 77 -14.65 11.85 10.69
N SER A 78 -15.19 10.68 10.36
CA SER A 78 -16.24 10.04 11.18
C SER A 78 -15.65 9.36 12.41
N GLN A 79 -16.32 9.49 13.56
CA GLN A 79 -15.86 8.98 14.86
C GLN A 79 -15.98 7.45 15.04
N LYS A 80 -16.04 6.68 13.95
CA LYS A 80 -16.23 5.23 13.99
C LYS A 80 -14.90 4.50 14.09
N SER A 81 -14.37 4.49 15.32
CA SER A 81 -13.50 3.49 15.96
C SER A 81 -12.42 4.20 16.80
N SER A 82 -12.59 4.17 18.13
CA SER A 82 -11.52 4.33 19.14
C SER A 82 -10.50 5.48 18.96
N PHE A 83 -10.88 6.59 18.33
CA PHE A 83 -10.05 7.79 18.25
C PHE A 83 -10.33 8.71 19.44
N ASN A 84 -9.42 8.74 20.42
CA ASN A 84 -9.43 9.79 21.44
C ASN A 84 -8.78 11.05 20.84
N SER A 85 -9.62 12.03 20.49
CA SER A 85 -9.24 13.30 19.86
C SER A 85 -8.17 14.09 20.62
N SER A 86 -7.96 13.80 21.91
CA SER A 86 -6.98 14.48 22.76
C SER A 86 -5.52 14.06 22.49
N LEU A 87 -5.27 12.93 21.81
CA LEU A 87 -3.90 12.43 21.57
C LEU A 87 -3.25 12.98 20.28
N ALA A 88 -4.05 13.37 19.29
CA ALA A 88 -3.55 13.80 17.97
C ALA A 88 -3.06 15.26 17.92
N LEU A 89 -3.48 16.09 18.88
CA LEU A 89 -3.03 17.49 18.97
C LEU A 89 -1.65 17.64 19.64
N ALA A 90 -1.14 16.58 20.29
CA ALA A 90 0.13 16.61 21.04
C ALA A 90 1.36 16.19 20.22
N SER A 91 1.19 15.62 19.03
CA SER A 91 2.29 15.34 18.11
C SER A 91 2.14 16.28 16.91
N GLY A 92 3.18 17.01 16.53
CA GLY A 92 3.20 17.89 15.34
C GLY A 92 3.01 17.17 13.99
N SER A 93 2.33 16.04 13.97
CA SER A 93 2.13 15.09 12.88
C SER A 93 1.00 15.51 11.90
N LEU A 94 0.18 16.50 12.26
CA LEU A 94 -0.88 17.03 11.38
C LEU A 94 -0.34 17.72 10.11
N LYS A 95 0.91 18.20 10.09
CA LYS A 95 1.50 18.84 8.90
C LYS A 95 1.80 17.84 7.79
N HIS A 96 2.13 16.59 8.13
CA HIS A 96 2.49 15.57 7.14
C HIS A 96 1.26 14.88 6.52
N ALA A 97 0.18 14.69 7.30
CA ALA A 97 -1.09 14.16 6.80
C ALA A 97 -1.79 15.10 5.80
N CYS A 98 -1.70 16.42 6.03
CA CYS A 98 -2.22 17.44 5.11
C CYS A 98 -1.45 17.45 3.77
N HIS A 99 -0.13 17.23 3.79
CA HIS A 99 0.70 17.25 2.59
C HIS A 99 0.45 16.07 1.64
N ARG A 100 0.11 14.88 2.15
CA ARG A 100 -0.24 13.71 1.30
C ARG A 100 -1.63 13.81 0.67
N LEU A 101 -2.59 14.45 1.34
CA LEU A 101 -3.93 14.68 0.79
C LEU A 101 -3.92 15.75 -0.32
N ILE A 102 -3.09 16.80 -0.20
CA ILE A 102 -2.98 17.85 -1.22
C ILE A 102 -2.39 17.30 -2.54
N LEU A 103 -1.43 16.38 -2.47
CA LEU A 103 -0.78 15.78 -3.66
C LEU A 103 -1.63 14.74 -4.41
N GLN A 104 -2.78 14.34 -3.88
CA GLN A 104 -3.72 13.45 -4.61
C GLN A 104 -4.74 14.23 -5.45
N PHE A 105 -4.80 15.56 -5.31
CA PHE A 105 -5.72 16.44 -6.03
C PHE A 105 -4.99 17.48 -6.94
N LEU A 106 -3.68 17.31 -7.15
CA LEU A 106 -2.85 18.00 -8.15
C LEU A 106 -2.16 16.95 -9.02
#